data_AF-A0A0H1BBA8-F1
#
_entry.id   AF-A0A0H1BBA8-F1
#
_cell.length_a   1.000
_cell.length_b   1.000
_cell.length_c   1.000
_cell.angle_alpha   90.00
_cell.angle_beta   90.00
_cell.angle_gamma   90.00
#
_symmetry.space_group_name_H-M   'P 1'
#
loop_
_entity.id
_entity.type
_entity.pdbx_description
1 polymer ?
#
loop_
_entity_poly.entity_id
_entity_poly.type
_entity_poly.pdbx_seq_one_letter_code
_entity_poly.pdbx_strand_id
1 'polypeptide(L)'
;MATVQIAINGNDCYQLLSNGTVKEYNGPAVYRWKTLDDNAENAQIVVCDNGVYLRRSTSTGYVFSRDGDSWTLIGQGAAKIWAAGSNNLYKWNSAAGEIEKYIFSEKRWQTIDKSPGFKDLAVDGDAVYQLRTDGTAWRYDGTSWHRLDANGHLSEIAAGGGHLYMLHYNGRVFQYNGTIHWTWIGDTDSHAIQIAAGVEGVFKRRENGAIYKHVSGTSWKKVSGDIANCGMTAGKFLYRVTTENTITRLVFNGTSWQMLQPPTGWRTASVPAAELYNGGYAEAQNIWLKIGNGAAGQSHLIEALADAFIKFKVSHGSSPFKVAWYKSDTTESINYMKNGTVDACITYNAAAEQLAIDQNIAGNPSYYAFREHFLLVGPPSNPAKLDSSDSVEEMLQSIYSIAESGKNVKFLSRFDKSATNIKESELWLKTGQAPWAQTKSSWYHENAEYPIQALTTAVKLGEYTLTDWGTYLSVTPEVRKKITIYKKGTDKEDDPLLMPAHLLVSDESPVAKEFAQWLVSPEGQAVVTGFKKDEQQVYSGAP
;
A
#
# COMPACT_ATOMS: atom_id res chain seq x y z
N MET A 1 -5.44 0.09 -17.63
CA MET A 1 -6.86 -0.03 -18.00
C MET A 1 -7.67 0.42 -16.81
N ALA A 2 -8.65 1.30 -17.01
CA ALA A 2 -9.34 1.92 -15.89
C ALA A 2 -10.43 1.02 -15.32
N THR A 3 -10.59 0.99 -14.00
CA THR A 3 -11.74 0.36 -13.36
C THR A 3 -12.95 1.28 -13.51
N VAL A 4 -13.99 0.82 -14.20
CA VAL A 4 -15.20 1.61 -14.50
C VAL A 4 -16.38 1.25 -13.61
N GLN A 5 -16.35 0.07 -12.98
CA GLN A 5 -17.36 -0.35 -12.02
C GLN A 5 -16.75 -1.29 -10.97
N ILE A 6 -17.21 -1.17 -9.73
CA ILE A 6 -17.02 -2.17 -8.67
C ILE A 6 -18.39 -2.74 -8.32
N ALA A 7 -18.50 -4.06 -8.24
CA ALA A 7 -19.66 -4.77 -7.73
C ALA A 7 -19.26 -5.62 -6.53
N ILE A 8 -20.09 -5.64 -5.50
CA ILE A 8 -19.78 -6.28 -4.23
C ILE A 8 -20.98 -7.06 -3.71
N ASN A 9 -20.72 -8.18 -3.06
CA ASN A 9 -21.70 -8.84 -2.20
C ASN A 9 -20.96 -9.50 -1.02
N GLY A 10 -21.39 -9.22 0.21
CA GLY A 10 -20.68 -9.70 1.39
C GLY A 10 -19.19 -9.31 1.39
N ASN A 11 -18.29 -10.30 1.31
CA ASN A 11 -16.84 -10.08 1.22
C ASN A 11 -16.34 -10.05 -0.24
N ASP A 12 -17.15 -10.49 -1.18
CA ASP A 12 -16.79 -10.67 -2.59
C ASP A 12 -16.71 -9.32 -3.28
N CYS A 13 -15.73 -9.18 -4.16
CA CYS A 13 -15.47 -7.94 -4.88
C CYS A 13 -15.10 -8.24 -6.32
N TYR A 14 -15.79 -7.55 -7.22
CA TYR A 14 -15.62 -7.68 -8.65
C TYR A 14 -15.37 -6.31 -9.25
N GLN A 15 -14.60 -6.27 -10.33
CA GLN A 15 -14.38 -5.06 -11.10
C GLN A 15 -14.67 -5.29 -12.59
N LEU A 16 -15.21 -4.27 -13.22
CA LEU A 16 -15.29 -4.14 -14.67
C LEU A 16 -14.26 -3.10 -15.11
N LEU A 17 -13.43 -3.45 -16.08
CA LEU A 17 -12.44 -2.58 -16.68
C LEU A 17 -12.98 -1.90 -17.93
N SER A 18 -12.38 -0.77 -18.30
CA SER A 18 -12.78 0.07 -19.44
C SER A 18 -12.70 -0.63 -20.81
N ASN A 19 -12.01 -1.76 -20.91
CA ASN A 19 -11.92 -2.59 -22.10
C ASN A 19 -12.89 -3.79 -22.07
N GLY A 20 -13.80 -3.87 -21.09
CA GLY A 20 -14.74 -4.97 -20.93
C GLY A 20 -14.24 -6.14 -20.08
N THR A 21 -12.97 -6.19 -19.65
CA THR A 21 -12.51 -7.27 -18.78
C THR A 21 -13.24 -7.23 -17.43
N VAL A 22 -13.79 -8.36 -17.02
CA VAL A 22 -14.38 -8.58 -15.69
C VAL A 22 -13.43 -9.39 -14.85
N LYS A 23 -13.19 -8.95 -13.61
CA LYS A 23 -12.33 -9.67 -12.67
C LYS A 23 -12.97 -9.82 -11.30
N GLU A 24 -12.61 -10.90 -10.61
CA GLU A 24 -12.97 -11.23 -9.23
C GLU A 24 -11.74 -11.15 -8.34
N TYR A 25 -11.89 -10.57 -7.15
CA TYR A 25 -10.84 -10.50 -6.15
C TYR A 25 -10.75 -11.82 -5.37
N ASN A 26 -9.62 -12.52 -5.49
CA ASN A 26 -9.38 -13.85 -4.90
C ASN A 26 -8.49 -13.82 -3.64
N GLY A 27 -8.53 -12.72 -2.87
CA GLY A 27 -7.92 -12.66 -1.53
C GLY A 27 -6.50 -12.07 -1.44
N PRO A 28 -5.93 -12.07 -0.22
CA PRO A 28 -4.82 -11.19 0.17
C PRO A 28 -3.43 -11.58 -0.36
N ALA A 29 -3.24 -12.83 -0.80
CA ALA A 29 -1.95 -13.26 -1.37
C ALA A 29 -1.72 -12.62 -2.75
N VAL A 30 -1.10 -11.43 -2.78
CA VAL A 30 -0.60 -10.69 -3.96
C VAL A 30 -1.68 -9.94 -4.77
N TYR A 31 -2.68 -9.33 -4.13
CA TYR A 31 -3.72 -8.53 -4.82
C TYR A 31 -4.32 -9.26 -6.04
N ARG A 32 -4.60 -10.56 -5.89
CA ARG A 32 -4.91 -11.43 -7.04
C ARG A 32 -6.33 -11.18 -7.54
N TRP A 33 -6.42 -10.76 -8.79
CA TRP A 33 -7.66 -10.64 -9.53
C TRP A 33 -7.75 -11.74 -10.59
N LYS A 34 -8.71 -12.66 -10.46
CA LYS A 34 -9.03 -13.69 -11.47
C LYS A 34 -9.88 -13.06 -12.56
N THR A 35 -9.45 -13.17 -13.82
CA THR A 35 -10.30 -12.79 -14.96
C THR A 35 -11.46 -13.78 -15.08
N LEU A 36 -12.70 -13.26 -15.09
CA LEU A 36 -13.93 -14.03 -15.23
C LEU A 36 -14.50 -14.01 -16.64
N ASP A 37 -14.28 -12.92 -17.36
CA ASP A 37 -14.70 -12.68 -18.75
C ASP A 37 -13.83 -11.57 -19.33
N ASP A 38 -13.48 -11.64 -20.62
CA ASP A 38 -12.63 -10.66 -21.30
C ASP A 38 -13.27 -10.13 -22.60
N ASN A 39 -14.59 -10.06 -22.63
CA ASN A 39 -15.34 -9.56 -23.77
C ASN A 39 -15.47 -8.03 -23.73
N ALA A 40 -15.04 -7.35 -24.80
CA ALA A 40 -15.10 -5.89 -24.94
C ALA A 40 -16.53 -5.30 -24.89
N GLU A 41 -17.56 -6.12 -25.11
CA GLU A 41 -18.96 -5.72 -25.00
C GLU A 41 -19.45 -5.70 -23.56
N ASN A 42 -18.72 -6.23 -22.58
CA ASN A 42 -19.15 -6.18 -21.18
C ASN A 42 -19.26 -4.73 -20.71
N ALA A 43 -20.44 -4.37 -20.18
CA ALA A 43 -20.79 -2.98 -19.91
C ALA A 43 -21.35 -2.76 -18.50
N GLN A 44 -21.79 -3.81 -17.82
CA GLN A 44 -22.17 -3.72 -16.41
C GLN A 44 -22.09 -5.08 -15.73
N ILE A 45 -21.57 -5.13 -14.51
CA ILE A 45 -21.61 -6.30 -13.62
C ILE A 45 -22.45 -5.99 -12.37
N VAL A 46 -23.30 -6.91 -11.95
CA VAL A 46 -24.02 -6.83 -10.66
C VAL A 46 -23.95 -8.16 -9.95
N VAL A 47 -23.98 -8.14 -8.63
CA VAL A 47 -23.80 -9.33 -7.79
C VAL A 47 -24.80 -9.29 -6.65
N CYS A 48 -25.35 -10.44 -6.32
CA CYS A 48 -26.19 -10.65 -5.15
C CYS A 48 -26.01 -12.08 -4.61
N ASP A 49 -26.82 -12.52 -3.64
CA ASP A 49 -26.53 -13.75 -2.89
C ASP A 49 -26.62 -15.02 -3.75
N ASN A 50 -27.36 -14.97 -4.85
CA ASN A 50 -27.55 -16.12 -5.74
C ASN A 50 -26.65 -16.11 -6.99
N GLY A 51 -25.79 -15.10 -7.15
CA GLY A 51 -24.77 -15.13 -8.20
C GLY A 51 -24.33 -13.79 -8.76
N VAL A 52 -23.59 -13.90 -9.87
CA VAL A 52 -22.99 -12.80 -10.63
C VAL A 52 -23.69 -12.68 -11.98
N TYR A 53 -24.06 -11.46 -12.35
CA TYR A 53 -24.75 -11.16 -13.59
C TYR A 53 -24.01 -10.10 -14.40
N LEU A 54 -24.02 -10.27 -15.72
CA LEU A 54 -23.28 -9.44 -16.64
C LEU A 54 -24.18 -8.93 -17.76
N ARG A 55 -24.13 -7.62 -18.04
CA ARG A 55 -24.80 -7.00 -19.18
C ARG A 55 -23.76 -6.63 -20.24
N ARG A 56 -24.03 -7.01 -21.48
CA ARG A 56 -23.22 -6.62 -22.65
C ARG A 56 -23.89 -5.48 -23.43
N SER A 57 -23.09 -4.54 -23.97
CA SER A 57 -23.49 -3.32 -24.69
C SER A 57 -23.79 -3.53 -26.17
N THR A 58 -23.96 -4.77 -26.62
CA THR A 58 -24.46 -5.07 -27.97
C THR A 58 -25.74 -4.29 -28.28
N SER A 59 -26.08 -4.13 -29.57
CA SER A 59 -27.28 -3.40 -30.01
C SER A 59 -28.57 -3.86 -29.31
N THR A 60 -28.63 -5.12 -28.87
CA THR A 60 -29.78 -5.69 -28.15
C THR A 60 -29.62 -5.74 -26.64
N GLY A 61 -28.45 -5.49 -26.04
CA GLY A 61 -28.30 -5.50 -24.58
C GLY A 61 -28.53 -6.87 -23.92
N TYR A 62 -27.58 -7.78 -24.01
CA TYR A 62 -27.70 -9.13 -23.46
C TYR A 62 -27.41 -9.20 -21.96
N VAL A 63 -28.14 -10.05 -21.22
CA VAL A 63 -27.93 -10.34 -19.80
C VAL A 63 -27.51 -11.80 -19.62
N PHE A 64 -26.41 -12.02 -18.94
CA PHE A 64 -25.86 -13.34 -18.63
C PHE A 64 -25.84 -13.58 -17.12
N SER A 65 -26.10 -14.82 -16.73
CA SER A 65 -25.87 -15.32 -15.37
C SER A 65 -24.64 -16.23 -15.37
N ARG A 66 -23.82 -16.11 -14.33
CA ARG A 66 -22.64 -16.94 -14.14
C ARG A 66 -22.99 -18.21 -13.35
N ASP A 67 -22.57 -19.36 -13.87
CA ASP A 67 -22.60 -20.65 -13.17
C ASP A 67 -21.22 -21.31 -13.31
N GLY A 68 -20.51 -21.45 -12.19
CA GLY A 68 -19.10 -21.85 -12.17
C GLY A 68 -18.22 -20.95 -13.06
N ASP A 69 -17.65 -21.52 -14.10
CA ASP A 69 -16.82 -20.81 -15.10
C ASP A 69 -17.58 -20.47 -16.40
N SER A 70 -18.88 -20.75 -16.48
CA SER A 70 -19.71 -20.52 -17.68
C SER A 70 -20.67 -19.35 -17.52
N TRP A 71 -20.98 -18.70 -18.65
CA TRP A 71 -21.99 -17.64 -18.74
C TRP A 71 -23.19 -18.13 -19.55
N THR A 72 -24.37 -18.10 -18.94
CA THR A 72 -25.63 -18.48 -19.58
C THR A 72 -26.43 -17.24 -19.94
N LEU A 73 -26.84 -17.11 -21.20
CA LEU A 73 -27.73 -16.04 -21.64
C LEU A 73 -29.12 -16.21 -21.01
N ILE A 74 -29.57 -15.22 -20.25
CA ILE A 74 -30.86 -15.24 -19.54
C ILE A 74 -31.80 -14.10 -19.96
N GLY A 75 -31.34 -13.14 -20.76
CA GLY A 75 -32.16 -12.00 -21.17
C GLY A 75 -31.55 -11.18 -22.30
N GLN A 76 -32.41 -10.40 -22.94
CA GLN A 76 -32.07 -9.42 -23.97
C GLN A 76 -32.83 -8.12 -23.68
N GLY A 77 -32.53 -7.06 -24.43
CA GLY A 77 -33.16 -5.74 -24.33
C GLY A 77 -32.64 -4.90 -23.18
N ALA A 78 -31.59 -5.29 -22.46
CA ALA A 78 -31.15 -4.61 -21.25
C ALA A 78 -30.21 -3.43 -21.53
N ALA A 79 -30.66 -2.23 -21.19
CA ALA A 79 -29.84 -1.03 -21.14
C ALA A 79 -29.04 -0.93 -19.83
N LYS A 80 -29.63 -1.39 -18.71
CA LYS A 80 -29.00 -1.42 -17.39
C LYS A 80 -29.62 -2.55 -16.55
N ILE A 81 -28.87 -3.09 -15.60
CA ILE A 81 -29.28 -4.17 -14.68
C ILE A 81 -28.97 -3.81 -13.21
N TRP A 82 -29.72 -4.40 -12.29
CA TRP A 82 -29.54 -4.28 -10.84
C TRP A 82 -29.85 -5.61 -10.17
N ALA A 83 -29.14 -5.92 -9.08
CA ALA A 83 -29.40 -7.11 -8.29
C ALA A 83 -29.29 -6.81 -6.79
N ALA A 84 -30.10 -7.50 -5.97
CA ALA A 84 -30.05 -7.41 -4.52
C ALA A 84 -30.59 -8.69 -3.86
N GLY A 85 -30.12 -8.97 -2.64
CA GLY A 85 -30.58 -10.10 -1.83
C GLY A 85 -30.51 -11.44 -2.57
N SER A 86 -31.42 -12.35 -2.24
CA SER A 86 -31.31 -13.72 -2.70
C SER A 86 -31.97 -14.03 -4.04
N ASN A 87 -32.94 -13.25 -4.53
CA ASN A 87 -33.66 -13.57 -5.78
C ASN A 87 -34.19 -12.34 -6.53
N ASN A 88 -33.54 -11.18 -6.39
CA ASN A 88 -33.98 -9.97 -7.05
C ASN A 88 -32.96 -9.53 -8.10
N LEU A 89 -33.32 -9.73 -9.38
CA LEU A 89 -32.59 -9.25 -10.55
C LEU A 89 -33.55 -8.45 -11.42
N TYR A 90 -33.15 -7.23 -11.76
CA TYR A 90 -33.94 -6.28 -12.55
C TYR A 90 -33.16 -5.81 -13.76
N LYS A 91 -33.88 -5.45 -14.82
CA LYS A 91 -33.31 -4.75 -15.98
C LYS A 91 -34.22 -3.61 -16.42
N TRP A 92 -33.59 -2.63 -17.05
CA TRP A 92 -34.28 -1.57 -17.77
C TRP A 92 -34.17 -1.85 -19.26
N ASN A 93 -35.32 -1.96 -19.91
CA ASN A 93 -35.41 -2.10 -21.35
C ASN A 93 -35.77 -0.76 -21.98
N SER A 94 -34.76 -0.01 -22.39
CA SER A 94 -34.94 1.34 -22.93
C SER A 94 -35.68 1.36 -24.26
N ALA A 95 -35.63 0.28 -25.05
CA ALA A 95 -36.34 0.18 -26.32
C ALA A 95 -37.85 -0.02 -26.11
N ALA A 96 -38.23 -0.79 -25.09
CA ALA A 96 -39.64 -1.04 -24.74
C ALA A 96 -40.21 -0.02 -23.74
N GLY A 97 -39.36 0.71 -23.02
CA GLY A 97 -39.78 1.59 -21.94
C GLY A 97 -40.21 0.83 -20.67
N GLU A 98 -39.62 -0.34 -20.43
CA GLU A 98 -40.09 -1.30 -19.42
C GLU A 98 -39.03 -1.59 -18.35
N ILE A 99 -39.45 -1.62 -17.08
CA ILE A 99 -38.68 -2.27 -16.01
C ILE A 99 -39.16 -3.71 -15.91
N GLU A 100 -38.23 -4.64 -15.96
CA GLU A 100 -38.52 -6.07 -15.89
C GLU A 100 -37.79 -6.70 -14.70
N LYS A 101 -38.46 -7.60 -13.97
CA LYS A 101 -37.90 -8.46 -12.93
C LYS A 101 -37.70 -9.87 -13.47
N TYR A 102 -36.57 -10.51 -13.16
CA TYR A 102 -36.35 -11.91 -13.51
C TYR A 102 -37.02 -12.84 -12.50
N ILE A 103 -37.85 -13.76 -12.99
CA ILE A 103 -38.54 -14.77 -12.19
C ILE A 103 -37.75 -16.08 -12.30
N PHE A 104 -36.91 -16.36 -11.30
CA PHE A 104 -35.96 -17.48 -11.32
C PHE A 104 -36.61 -18.85 -11.47
N SER A 105 -37.75 -19.09 -10.80
CA SER A 105 -38.50 -20.36 -10.88
C SER A 105 -39.03 -20.65 -12.28
N GLU A 106 -39.39 -19.60 -13.02
CA GLU A 106 -39.98 -19.69 -14.36
C GLU A 106 -38.97 -19.40 -15.47
N LYS A 107 -37.74 -19.00 -15.10
CA LYS A 107 -36.65 -18.61 -16.01
C LYS A 107 -37.06 -17.57 -17.05
N ARG A 108 -37.91 -16.61 -16.67
CA ARG A 108 -38.42 -15.55 -17.58
C ARG A 108 -38.37 -14.17 -16.95
N TRP A 109 -38.37 -13.15 -17.79
CA TRP A 109 -38.56 -11.76 -17.38
C TRP A 109 -40.05 -11.43 -17.29
N GLN A 110 -40.41 -10.61 -16.30
CA GLN A 110 -41.75 -10.08 -16.11
C GLN A 110 -41.69 -8.56 -15.99
N THR A 111 -42.44 -7.86 -16.84
CA THR A 111 -42.60 -6.41 -16.75
C THR A 111 -43.30 -6.04 -15.42
N ILE A 112 -42.66 -5.19 -14.63
CA ILE A 112 -43.19 -4.66 -13.36
C ILE A 112 -43.53 -3.16 -13.46
N ASP A 113 -43.05 -2.48 -14.50
CA ASP A 113 -43.36 -1.07 -14.76
C ASP A 113 -43.25 -0.76 -16.26
N LYS A 114 -44.11 0.14 -16.74
CA LYS A 114 -43.98 0.78 -18.05
C LYS A 114 -43.88 2.28 -17.81
N SER A 115 -42.66 2.77 -17.63
CA SER A 115 -42.40 4.14 -17.21
C SER A 115 -41.49 4.85 -18.20
N PRO A 116 -42.04 5.75 -19.04
CA PRO A 116 -41.23 6.51 -20.01
C PRO A 116 -40.28 7.50 -19.33
N GLY A 117 -40.46 7.75 -18.03
CA GLY A 117 -39.62 8.65 -17.23
C GLY A 117 -38.54 7.94 -16.42
N PHE A 118 -38.19 6.69 -16.70
CA PHE A 118 -37.17 5.96 -15.93
C PHE A 118 -35.78 6.61 -16.00
N LYS A 119 -35.09 6.74 -14.86
CA LYS A 119 -33.68 7.21 -14.78
C LYS A 119 -32.77 6.18 -14.10
N ASP A 120 -33.14 5.71 -12.91
CA ASP A 120 -32.33 4.72 -12.17
C ASP A 120 -33.16 3.87 -11.19
N LEU A 121 -32.59 2.75 -10.72
CA LEU A 121 -33.09 1.99 -9.57
C LEU A 121 -32.08 1.99 -8.42
N ALA A 122 -32.60 1.95 -7.20
CA ALA A 122 -31.90 1.49 -6.01
C ALA A 122 -32.63 0.29 -5.42
N VAL A 123 -31.90 -0.76 -5.08
CA VAL A 123 -32.46 -2.03 -4.59
C VAL A 123 -31.73 -2.48 -3.33
N ASP A 124 -32.46 -2.97 -2.34
CA ASP A 124 -31.92 -3.49 -1.08
C ASP A 124 -32.84 -4.58 -0.53
N GLY A 125 -32.36 -5.82 -0.48
CA GLY A 125 -33.22 -6.99 -0.25
C GLY A 125 -34.38 -7.04 -1.26
N ASP A 126 -35.61 -7.01 -0.76
CA ASP A 126 -36.85 -6.96 -1.56
C ASP A 126 -37.34 -5.53 -1.86
N ALA A 127 -36.72 -4.51 -1.28
CA ALA A 127 -37.11 -3.13 -1.52
C ALA A 127 -36.59 -2.67 -2.89
N VAL A 128 -37.47 -2.06 -3.68
CA VAL A 128 -37.16 -1.51 -4.99
C VAL A 128 -37.63 -0.06 -5.06
N TYR A 129 -36.70 0.82 -5.41
CA TYR A 129 -36.93 2.24 -5.56
C TYR A 129 -36.53 2.70 -6.95
N GLN A 130 -37.32 3.60 -7.53
CA GLN A 130 -37.09 4.17 -8.85
C GLN A 130 -36.86 5.66 -8.72
N LEU A 131 -35.80 6.15 -9.37
CA LEU A 131 -35.61 7.56 -9.68
C LEU A 131 -36.09 7.79 -11.11
N ARG A 132 -36.89 8.84 -11.29
CA ARG A 132 -37.37 9.27 -12.61
C ARG A 132 -36.60 10.47 -13.14
N THR A 133 -36.69 10.71 -14.45
CA THR A 133 -36.01 11.79 -15.16
C THR A 133 -36.51 13.18 -14.74
N ASP A 134 -37.76 13.27 -14.26
CA ASP A 134 -38.33 14.46 -13.62
C ASP A 134 -37.82 14.71 -12.19
N GLY A 135 -36.89 13.89 -11.71
CA GLY A 135 -36.30 13.99 -10.38
C GLY A 135 -37.22 13.51 -9.26
N THR A 136 -38.26 12.72 -9.54
CA THR A 136 -39.12 12.12 -8.51
C THR A 136 -38.64 10.72 -8.10
N ALA A 137 -38.83 10.37 -6.83
CA ALA A 137 -38.55 9.04 -6.30
C ALA A 137 -39.84 8.25 -6.05
N TRP A 138 -39.83 6.95 -6.33
CA TRP A 138 -40.96 6.03 -6.18
C TRP A 138 -40.52 4.72 -5.54
N ARG A 139 -41.43 4.05 -4.81
CA ARG A 139 -41.22 2.72 -4.20
C ARG A 139 -42.19 1.72 -4.80
N TYR A 140 -41.71 0.53 -5.10
CA TYR A 140 -42.54 -0.60 -5.49
C TYR A 140 -42.94 -1.42 -4.25
N ASP A 141 -44.22 -1.76 -4.12
CA ASP A 141 -44.74 -2.61 -3.02
C ASP A 141 -44.90 -4.09 -3.43
N GLY A 142 -44.50 -4.45 -4.65
CA GLY A 142 -44.72 -5.78 -5.24
C GLY A 142 -45.89 -5.83 -6.22
N THR A 143 -46.76 -4.82 -6.23
CA THR A 143 -47.92 -4.71 -7.12
C THR A 143 -47.96 -3.36 -7.85
N SER A 144 -47.66 -2.27 -7.16
CA SER A 144 -47.80 -0.90 -7.64
C SER A 144 -46.67 0.02 -7.17
N TRP A 145 -46.50 1.14 -7.87
CA TRP A 145 -45.51 2.17 -7.55
C TRP A 145 -46.15 3.32 -6.78
N HIS A 146 -45.56 3.66 -5.64
CA HIS A 146 -45.98 4.76 -4.77
C HIS A 146 -44.94 5.87 -4.79
N ARG A 147 -45.37 7.11 -5.01
CA ARG A 147 -44.48 8.27 -5.03
C ARG A 147 -43.96 8.57 -3.62
N LEU A 148 -42.66 8.74 -3.49
CA LEU A 148 -41.98 9.07 -2.23
C LEU A 148 -41.54 10.54 -2.14
N ASP A 149 -41.22 11.16 -3.27
CA ASP A 149 -40.80 12.57 -3.32
C ASP A 149 -41.48 13.31 -4.47
N ALA A 150 -41.82 14.57 -4.21
CA ALA A 150 -42.51 15.43 -5.15
C ALA A 150 -41.67 16.62 -5.67
N ASN A 151 -40.47 16.83 -5.14
CA ASN A 151 -39.75 18.10 -5.30
C ASN A 151 -38.87 18.15 -6.55
N GLY A 152 -38.66 17.04 -7.27
CA GLY A 152 -38.04 17.04 -8.60
C GLY A 152 -36.56 17.41 -8.64
N HIS A 153 -35.89 17.43 -7.47
CA HIS A 153 -34.52 17.92 -7.33
C HIS A 153 -33.47 16.80 -7.21
N LEU A 154 -33.84 15.56 -7.47
CA LEU A 154 -33.00 14.39 -7.21
C LEU A 154 -31.99 14.11 -8.33
N SER A 155 -30.72 13.98 -7.95
CA SER A 155 -29.63 13.56 -8.84
C SER A 155 -29.37 12.06 -8.76
N GLU A 156 -29.40 11.47 -7.56
CA GLU A 156 -29.06 10.06 -7.28
C GLU A 156 -29.88 9.49 -6.11
N ILE A 157 -30.11 8.17 -6.12
CA ILE A 157 -30.69 7.40 -5.02
C ILE A 157 -29.76 6.22 -4.66
N ALA A 158 -29.67 5.88 -3.38
CA ALA A 158 -28.92 4.71 -2.90
C ALA A 158 -29.71 4.00 -1.79
N ALA A 159 -29.77 2.67 -1.85
CA ALA A 159 -30.43 1.83 -0.86
C ALA A 159 -29.43 0.81 -0.30
N GLY A 160 -29.52 0.54 1.00
CA GLY A 160 -28.63 -0.40 1.69
C GLY A 160 -28.85 -0.37 3.19
N GLY A 161 -28.70 -1.54 3.85
CA GLY A 161 -28.86 -1.65 5.30
C GLY A 161 -30.29 -1.40 5.80
N GLY A 162 -31.30 -1.60 4.95
CA GLY A 162 -32.71 -1.32 5.24
C GLY A 162 -33.11 0.15 5.11
N HIS A 163 -32.22 0.99 4.56
CA HIS A 163 -32.44 2.43 4.43
C HIS A 163 -32.39 2.89 2.97
N LEU A 164 -33.08 3.99 2.69
CA LEU A 164 -33.04 4.69 1.42
C LEU A 164 -32.52 6.11 1.63
N TYR A 165 -31.59 6.51 0.76
CA TYR A 165 -30.98 7.83 0.75
C TYR A 165 -31.12 8.45 -0.63
N MET A 166 -31.13 9.78 -0.67
CA MET A 166 -31.10 10.54 -1.91
C MET A 166 -30.06 11.66 -1.86
N LEU A 167 -29.56 12.01 -3.04
CA LEU A 167 -28.73 13.17 -3.29
C LEU A 167 -29.50 14.16 -4.17
N HIS A 168 -29.54 15.42 -3.77
CA HIS A 168 -30.07 16.50 -4.59
C HIS A 168 -28.98 17.08 -5.51
N TYR A 169 -29.38 17.74 -6.61
CA TYR A 169 -28.45 18.44 -7.52
C TYR A 169 -27.56 19.49 -6.85
N ASN A 170 -27.98 20.04 -5.70
CA ASN A 170 -27.20 21.00 -4.91
C ASN A 170 -26.27 20.34 -3.87
N GLY A 171 -26.07 19.03 -3.94
CA GLY A 171 -25.17 18.28 -3.07
C GLY A 171 -25.73 17.92 -1.69
N ARG A 172 -27.00 18.23 -1.40
CA ARG A 172 -27.65 17.87 -0.13
C ARG A 172 -28.07 16.41 -0.11
N VAL A 173 -27.84 15.75 1.02
CA VAL A 173 -28.18 14.35 1.25
C VAL A 173 -29.35 14.23 2.22
N PHE A 174 -30.29 13.34 1.91
CA PHE A 174 -31.48 13.07 2.73
C PHE A 174 -31.65 11.57 2.98
N GLN A 175 -32.22 11.21 4.12
CA GLN A 175 -32.63 9.85 4.48
C GLN A 175 -34.16 9.75 4.47
N TYR A 176 -34.67 8.65 3.94
CA TYR A 176 -36.08 8.32 3.94
C TYR A 176 -36.51 7.76 5.30
N ASN A 177 -37.60 8.30 5.87
CA ASN A 177 -38.09 7.89 7.20
C ASN A 177 -39.25 6.89 7.15
N GLY A 178 -39.55 6.28 6.00
CA GLY A 178 -40.63 5.29 5.89
C GLY A 178 -42.05 5.84 5.70
N THR A 179 -42.22 7.17 5.64
CA THR A 179 -43.52 7.83 5.37
C THR A 179 -43.46 8.63 4.06
N ILE A 180 -43.88 9.89 4.02
CA ILE A 180 -43.64 10.82 2.89
C ILE A 180 -42.56 11.86 3.24
N HIS A 181 -41.94 11.74 4.40
CA HIS A 181 -40.97 12.70 4.91
C HIS A 181 -39.54 12.22 4.74
N TRP A 182 -38.72 13.16 4.28
CA TRP A 182 -37.28 13.02 4.12
C TRP A 182 -36.57 13.88 5.14
N THR A 183 -35.64 13.29 5.89
CA THR A 183 -34.80 14.06 6.81
C THR A 183 -33.53 14.49 6.10
N TRP A 184 -33.28 15.79 6.07
CA TRP A 184 -31.97 16.31 5.67
C TRP A 184 -30.92 15.83 6.67
N ILE A 185 -29.93 15.10 6.17
CA ILE A 185 -28.82 14.59 6.98
C ILE A 185 -27.48 15.19 6.55
N GLY A 186 -27.46 16.25 5.74
CA GLY A 186 -26.23 16.90 5.27
C GLY A 186 -25.53 17.75 6.32
N ASP A 187 -24.28 18.15 6.03
CA ASP A 187 -23.55 19.19 6.75
C ASP A 187 -23.71 20.54 6.02
N THR A 188 -23.29 21.65 6.63
CA THR A 188 -23.46 23.02 6.09
C THR A 188 -22.70 23.29 4.80
N ASP A 189 -21.81 22.39 4.38
CA ASP A 189 -20.87 22.52 3.25
C ASP A 189 -20.98 21.31 2.29
N SER A 190 -22.21 20.84 2.05
CA SER A 190 -22.43 19.60 1.31
C SER A 190 -22.23 19.78 -0.20
N HIS A 191 -20.99 19.62 -0.68
CA HIS A 191 -20.60 19.51 -2.09
C HIS A 191 -20.55 18.03 -2.55
N ALA A 192 -21.55 17.24 -2.14
CA ALA A 192 -21.58 15.82 -2.50
C ALA A 192 -21.98 15.62 -3.96
N ILE A 193 -21.27 14.73 -4.65
CA ILE A 193 -21.52 14.39 -6.06
C ILE A 193 -21.84 12.91 -6.26
N GLN A 194 -21.70 12.10 -5.20
CA GLN A 194 -22.02 10.68 -5.20
C GLN A 194 -22.41 10.24 -3.79
N ILE A 195 -23.38 9.34 -3.68
CA ILE A 195 -23.73 8.62 -2.44
C ILE A 195 -23.62 7.10 -2.62
N ALA A 196 -23.31 6.39 -1.53
CA ALA A 196 -23.31 4.93 -1.50
C ALA A 196 -23.84 4.46 -0.14
N ALA A 197 -24.74 3.48 -0.14
CA ALA A 197 -25.39 2.97 1.06
C ALA A 197 -25.13 1.47 1.24
N GLY A 198 -24.95 1.03 2.48
CA GLY A 198 -24.73 -0.37 2.82
C GLY A 198 -25.10 -0.64 4.28
N VAL A 199 -24.67 -1.80 4.80
CA VAL A 199 -24.97 -2.24 6.19
C VAL A 199 -24.45 -1.24 7.23
N GLU A 200 -23.35 -0.56 6.92
CA GLU A 200 -22.70 0.43 7.78
C GLU A 200 -23.31 1.84 7.68
N GLY A 201 -24.40 2.01 6.93
CA GLY A 201 -25.06 3.29 6.67
C GLY A 201 -24.63 3.92 5.33
N VAL A 202 -24.71 5.25 5.25
CA VAL A 202 -24.47 6.01 4.02
C VAL A 202 -23.13 6.75 4.03
N PHE A 203 -22.51 6.78 2.86
CA PHE A 203 -21.29 7.50 2.57
C PHE A 203 -21.55 8.53 1.45
N LYS A 204 -20.81 9.63 1.49
CA LYS A 204 -20.83 10.64 0.42
C LYS A 204 -19.42 10.93 -0.06
N ARG A 205 -19.23 11.07 -1.37
CA ARG A 205 -18.02 11.59 -1.99
C ARG A 205 -18.26 13.02 -2.45
N ARG A 206 -17.35 13.92 -2.10
CA ARG A 206 -17.38 15.32 -2.53
C ARG A 206 -16.64 15.51 -3.84
N GLU A 207 -16.87 16.64 -4.50
CA GLU A 207 -16.21 17.01 -5.77
C GLU A 207 -14.68 16.98 -5.68
N ASN A 208 -14.12 17.36 -4.53
CA ASN A 208 -12.68 17.30 -4.27
C ASN A 208 -12.12 15.90 -3.95
N GLY A 209 -12.91 14.83 -4.13
CA GLY A 209 -12.52 13.44 -3.86
C GLY A 209 -12.69 12.99 -2.40
N ALA A 210 -12.86 13.90 -1.43
CA ALA A 210 -12.99 13.48 -0.03
C ALA A 210 -14.25 12.62 0.21
N ILE A 211 -14.11 11.57 1.03
CA ILE A 211 -15.20 10.65 1.38
C ILE A 211 -15.54 10.77 2.86
N TYR A 212 -16.84 10.82 3.16
CA TYR A 212 -17.38 10.94 4.51
C TYR A 212 -18.39 9.84 4.80
N LYS A 213 -18.39 9.33 6.04
CA LYS A 213 -19.41 8.43 6.60
C LYS A 213 -20.40 9.25 7.43
N HIS A 214 -21.71 9.03 7.25
CA HIS A 214 -22.72 9.62 8.13
C HIS A 214 -22.64 8.99 9.52
N VAL A 215 -22.73 9.81 10.56
CA VAL A 215 -22.69 9.34 11.96
C VAL A 215 -24.07 9.42 12.59
N SER A 216 -24.65 10.61 12.63
CA SER A 216 -25.98 10.86 13.22
C SER A 216 -26.45 12.28 12.90
N GLY A 217 -27.75 12.49 12.70
CA GLY A 217 -28.29 13.82 12.42
C GLY A 217 -27.62 14.45 11.20
N THR A 218 -26.96 15.60 11.38
CA THR A 218 -26.19 16.31 10.34
C THR A 218 -24.68 16.03 10.42
N SER A 219 -24.24 15.13 11.30
CA SER A 219 -22.83 14.82 11.55
C SER A 219 -22.25 13.82 10.56
N TRP A 220 -21.09 14.15 10.00
CA TRP A 220 -20.33 13.31 9.05
C TRP A 220 -18.87 13.23 9.49
N LYS A 221 -18.31 12.02 9.49
CA LYS A 221 -16.88 11.78 9.75
C LYS A 221 -16.14 11.60 8.43
N LYS A 222 -15.06 12.35 8.23
CA LYS A 222 -14.15 12.13 7.08
C LYS A 222 -13.48 10.76 7.24
N VAL A 223 -13.63 9.90 6.25
CA VAL A 223 -13.01 8.56 6.21
C VAL A 223 -11.95 8.45 5.11
N SER A 224 -11.90 9.42 4.18
CA SER A 224 -10.79 9.61 3.26
C SER A 224 -10.64 11.08 2.88
N GLY A 225 -9.40 11.58 2.91
CA GLY A 225 -9.03 12.89 2.36
C GLY A 225 -8.35 12.82 0.98
N ASP A 226 -8.31 11.64 0.37
CA ASP A 226 -7.61 11.41 -0.90
C ASP A 226 -8.36 12.11 -2.05
N ILE A 227 -7.69 13.05 -2.73
CA ILE A 227 -8.26 13.81 -3.84
C ILE A 227 -8.42 12.97 -5.11
N ALA A 228 -7.72 11.83 -5.20
CA ALA A 228 -7.76 10.95 -6.35
C ALA A 228 -9.01 10.05 -6.37
N ASN A 229 -9.80 10.00 -5.29
CA ASN A 229 -11.02 9.17 -5.26
C ASN A 229 -11.99 9.57 -6.37
N CYS A 230 -12.22 8.66 -7.32
CA CYS A 230 -13.08 8.89 -8.48
C CYS A 230 -14.38 8.05 -8.46
N GLY A 231 -14.46 7.03 -7.59
CA GLY A 231 -15.67 6.22 -7.42
C GLY A 231 -15.72 5.52 -6.08
N MET A 232 -16.94 5.17 -5.65
CA MET A 232 -17.18 4.36 -4.45
C MET A 232 -18.43 3.48 -4.60
N THR A 233 -18.49 2.40 -3.83
CA THR A 233 -19.67 1.56 -3.66
C THR A 233 -19.70 1.00 -2.23
N ALA A 234 -20.89 0.73 -1.70
CA ALA A 234 -21.08 0.29 -0.32
C ALA A 234 -22.00 -0.93 -0.25
N GLY A 235 -21.69 -1.83 0.69
CA GLY A 235 -22.42 -3.06 0.97
C GLY A 235 -22.15 -3.44 2.42
N LYS A 236 -21.53 -4.61 2.65
CA LYS A 236 -20.96 -4.93 3.97
C LYS A 236 -19.82 -3.97 4.36
N PHE A 237 -19.02 -3.55 3.38
CA PHE A 237 -17.94 -2.58 3.54
C PHE A 237 -18.10 -1.45 2.52
N LEU A 238 -17.40 -0.34 2.75
CA LEU A 238 -17.18 0.69 1.74
C LEU A 238 -15.97 0.34 0.90
N TYR A 239 -16.11 0.42 -0.42
CA TYR A 239 -15.03 0.29 -1.39
C TYR A 239 -14.85 1.63 -2.12
N ARG A 240 -13.60 2.00 -2.38
CA ARG A 240 -13.27 3.19 -3.19
C ARG A 240 -12.29 2.84 -4.30
N VAL A 241 -12.38 3.61 -5.38
CA VAL A 241 -11.46 3.57 -6.52
C VAL A 241 -10.84 4.95 -6.71
N THR A 242 -9.53 5.00 -6.97
CA THR A 242 -8.83 6.25 -7.31
C THR A 242 -8.62 6.40 -8.82
N THR A 243 -8.29 7.60 -9.28
CA THR A 243 -7.92 7.89 -10.68
C THR A 243 -6.73 7.07 -11.16
N GLU A 244 -5.92 6.56 -10.24
CA GLU A 244 -4.81 5.65 -10.51
C GLU A 244 -5.25 4.17 -10.55
N ASN A 245 -6.54 3.85 -10.45
CA ASN A 245 -7.12 2.50 -10.33
C ASN A 245 -6.72 1.74 -9.06
N THR A 246 -6.35 2.43 -8.00
CA THR A 246 -6.22 1.79 -6.69
C THR A 246 -7.61 1.42 -6.18
N ILE A 247 -7.82 0.16 -5.81
CA ILE A 247 -9.05 -0.31 -5.18
C ILE A 247 -8.74 -0.59 -3.72
N THR A 248 -9.48 0.04 -2.82
CA THR A 248 -9.35 -0.18 -1.37
C THR A 248 -10.71 -0.38 -0.72
N ARG A 249 -10.72 -1.11 0.39
CA ARG A 249 -11.90 -1.43 1.21
C ARG A 249 -11.69 -0.91 2.62
N LEU A 250 -12.66 -0.18 3.16
CA LEU A 250 -12.63 0.27 4.54
C LEU A 250 -12.90 -0.92 5.49
N VAL A 251 -11.91 -1.32 6.29
CA VAL A 251 -11.98 -2.43 7.25
C VAL A 251 -11.81 -1.92 8.68
N PHE A 252 -12.56 -2.49 9.64
CA PHE A 252 -12.49 -2.32 11.11
C PHE A 252 -12.40 -0.87 11.67
N ASN A 253 -13.21 -0.53 12.67
CA ASN A 253 -13.29 0.79 13.36
C ASN A 253 -13.60 2.02 12.47
N GLY A 254 -13.80 1.83 11.16
CA GLY A 254 -14.22 2.87 10.21
C GLY A 254 -13.13 3.87 9.81
N THR A 255 -11.86 3.55 10.03
CA THR A 255 -10.72 4.45 9.71
C THR A 255 -9.62 3.82 8.88
N SER A 256 -9.51 2.49 8.82
CA SER A 256 -8.42 1.81 8.13
C SER A 256 -8.86 1.27 6.77
N TRP A 257 -8.01 1.41 5.75
CA TRP A 257 -8.28 0.97 4.39
C TRP A 257 -7.37 -0.21 4.02
N GLN A 258 -7.97 -1.36 3.72
CA GLN A 258 -7.28 -2.49 3.12
C GLN A 258 -7.15 -2.27 1.61
N MET A 259 -5.95 -2.44 1.06
CA MET A 259 -5.74 -2.38 -0.38
C MET A 259 -6.07 -3.73 -1.04
N LEU A 260 -6.87 -3.67 -2.11
CA LEU A 260 -7.27 -4.82 -2.92
C LEU A 260 -6.63 -4.76 -4.33
N GLN A 261 -6.39 -3.55 -4.84
CA GLN A 261 -5.65 -3.32 -6.07
C GLN A 261 -4.74 -2.09 -5.88
N PRO A 262 -3.46 -2.17 -6.22
CA PRO A 262 -2.54 -1.03 -6.19
C PRO A 262 -2.73 -0.09 -7.39
N PRO A 263 -2.07 1.08 -7.40
CA PRO A 263 -2.08 2.01 -8.53
C PRO A 263 -1.67 1.38 -9.88
N THR A 264 -2.11 1.97 -10.98
CA THR A 264 -1.75 1.57 -12.35
C THR A 264 -0.29 1.88 -12.61
N GLY A 265 0.43 0.94 -13.21
CA GLY A 265 1.88 1.08 -13.41
C GLY A 265 2.70 0.70 -12.17
N TRP A 266 2.03 0.29 -11.09
CA TRP A 266 2.64 -0.46 -10.01
C TRP A 266 3.10 -1.81 -10.54
N ARG A 267 4.33 -1.81 -11.04
CA ARG A 267 5.07 -3.00 -11.40
C ARG A 267 5.98 -3.28 -10.23
N THR A 268 5.76 -4.38 -9.52
CA THR A 268 6.93 -5.14 -9.06
C THR A 268 7.69 -5.49 -10.33
N ALA A 269 8.72 -4.72 -10.68
CA ALA A 269 9.83 -5.35 -11.36
C ALA A 269 10.16 -6.58 -10.52
N SER A 270 10.19 -7.76 -11.13
CA SER A 270 10.66 -8.96 -10.43
C SER A 270 12.13 -8.70 -10.11
N VAL A 271 12.39 -8.14 -8.94
CA VAL A 271 13.75 -8.00 -8.42
C VAL A 271 14.19 -9.42 -8.11
N PRO A 272 15.24 -9.95 -8.75
CA PRO A 272 15.74 -11.25 -8.38
C PRO A 272 16.30 -11.18 -6.95
N ALA A 273 16.22 -12.28 -6.22
CA ALA A 273 16.99 -12.41 -4.99
C ALA A 273 18.48 -12.28 -5.34
N ALA A 274 19.22 -11.53 -4.53
CA ALA A 274 20.67 -11.44 -4.64
C ALA A 274 21.31 -12.79 -4.29
N GLU A 275 20.84 -13.45 -3.23
CA GLU A 275 21.30 -14.77 -2.80
C GLU A 275 20.17 -15.61 -2.19
N LEU A 276 20.36 -16.93 -2.16
CA LEU A 276 19.47 -17.90 -1.51
C LEU A 276 20.25 -18.74 -0.50
N TYR A 277 19.81 -18.75 0.75
CA TYR A 277 20.43 -19.49 1.85
C TYR A 277 19.58 -20.70 2.21
N ASN A 278 20.23 -21.82 2.56
CA ASN A 278 19.56 -23.10 2.83
C ASN A 278 19.99 -23.77 4.14
N GLY A 279 20.79 -23.11 4.98
CA GLY A 279 21.22 -23.66 6.27
C GLY A 279 22.13 -24.89 6.16
N GLY A 280 22.68 -25.18 4.98
CA GLY A 280 23.42 -26.41 4.69
C GLY A 280 22.56 -27.62 4.29
N TYR A 281 21.25 -27.46 4.14
CA TYR A 281 20.33 -28.52 3.72
C TYR A 281 20.14 -28.51 2.19
N ALA A 282 20.76 -29.47 1.51
CA ALA A 282 20.72 -29.57 0.05
C ALA A 282 19.31 -29.87 -0.50
N GLU A 283 18.47 -30.49 0.32
CA GLU A 283 17.08 -30.86 0.02
C GLU A 283 16.09 -29.69 0.12
N ALA A 284 16.51 -28.52 0.62
CA ALA A 284 15.64 -27.35 0.75
C ALA A 284 15.18 -26.86 -0.64
N GLN A 285 13.88 -26.93 -0.92
CA GLN A 285 13.31 -26.50 -2.20
C GLN A 285 12.60 -25.14 -2.11
N ASN A 286 11.77 -24.97 -1.08
CA ASN A 286 10.84 -23.85 -0.98
C ASN A 286 11.49 -22.63 -0.32
N ILE A 287 11.30 -21.45 -0.90
CA ILE A 287 11.63 -20.18 -0.25
C ILE A 287 10.49 -19.83 0.69
N TRP A 288 10.75 -19.78 1.99
CA TRP A 288 9.73 -19.44 2.99
C TRP A 288 9.84 -17.99 3.45
N LEU A 289 11.06 -17.44 3.50
CA LEU A 289 11.31 -16.10 4.02
C LEU A 289 12.12 -15.30 3.00
N LYS A 290 11.72 -14.05 2.75
CA LYS A 290 12.41 -13.10 1.89
C LYS A 290 12.76 -11.86 2.70
N ILE A 291 14.04 -11.49 2.75
CA ILE A 291 14.55 -10.37 3.54
C ILE A 291 15.12 -9.30 2.62
N GLY A 292 14.62 -8.07 2.73
CA GLY A 292 15.21 -6.87 2.10
C GLY A 292 16.25 -6.22 3.00
N ASN A 293 17.48 -6.03 2.52
CA ASN A 293 18.53 -5.29 3.24
C ASN A 293 19.70 -4.92 2.31
N GLY A 294 20.46 -3.89 2.67
CA GLY A 294 21.68 -3.48 1.98
C GLY A 294 22.95 -4.00 2.64
N ALA A 295 23.45 -3.24 3.62
CA ALA A 295 24.79 -3.43 4.19
C ALA A 295 24.99 -4.77 4.92
N ALA A 296 24.03 -5.21 5.74
CA ALA A 296 24.12 -6.48 6.45
C ALA A 296 24.06 -7.70 5.50
N GLY A 297 23.42 -7.57 4.34
CA GLY A 297 23.46 -8.58 3.30
C GLY A 297 24.83 -8.65 2.62
N GLN A 298 25.38 -7.49 2.24
CA GLN A 298 26.74 -7.41 1.68
C GLN A 298 27.82 -7.81 2.68
N SER A 299 27.56 -7.66 3.98
CA SER A 299 28.48 -8.12 5.00
C SER A 299 28.43 -9.62 5.24
N HIS A 300 27.42 -10.34 4.72
CA HIS A 300 27.09 -11.74 5.01
C HIS A 300 26.44 -11.99 6.39
N LEU A 301 26.01 -10.94 7.11
CA LEU A 301 25.20 -11.14 8.32
C LEU A 301 23.84 -11.78 8.00
N ILE A 302 23.19 -11.39 6.89
CA ILE A 302 21.90 -11.99 6.50
C ILE A 302 22.05 -13.49 6.22
N GLU A 303 23.16 -13.91 5.61
CA GLU A 303 23.50 -15.33 5.42
C GLU A 303 23.63 -16.04 6.78
N ALA A 304 24.43 -15.49 7.70
CA ALA A 304 24.64 -16.07 9.03
C ALA A 304 23.31 -16.20 9.82
N LEU A 305 22.48 -15.17 9.79
CA LEU A 305 21.17 -15.17 10.44
C LEU A 305 20.21 -16.17 9.77
N ALA A 306 20.16 -16.19 8.44
CA ALA A 306 19.31 -17.10 7.69
C ALA A 306 19.66 -18.56 7.98
N ASP A 307 20.94 -18.92 7.88
CA ASP A 307 21.40 -20.29 8.12
C ASP A 307 21.15 -20.74 9.56
N ALA A 308 21.38 -19.86 10.54
CA ALA A 308 21.11 -20.16 11.93
C ALA A 308 19.60 -20.32 12.21
N PHE A 309 18.76 -19.48 11.61
CA PHE A 309 17.30 -19.58 11.74
C PHE A 309 16.75 -20.85 11.08
N ILE A 310 17.23 -21.21 9.88
CA ILE A 310 16.85 -22.46 9.21
C ILE A 310 17.22 -23.66 10.11
N LYS A 311 18.45 -23.71 10.63
CA LYS A 311 18.89 -24.77 11.54
C LYS A 311 18.05 -24.84 12.81
N PHE A 312 17.70 -23.68 13.39
CA PHE A 312 16.82 -23.58 14.55
C PHE A 312 15.42 -24.14 14.23
N LYS A 313 14.79 -23.75 13.12
CA LYS A 313 13.47 -24.25 12.75
C LYS A 313 13.47 -25.74 12.45
N VAL A 314 14.53 -26.26 11.80
CA VAL A 314 14.67 -27.69 11.51
C VAL A 314 14.87 -28.51 12.79
N SER A 315 15.67 -28.04 13.75
CA SER A 315 15.83 -28.73 15.04
C SER A 315 14.54 -28.75 15.88
N HIS A 316 13.59 -27.86 15.56
CA HIS A 316 12.25 -27.81 16.15
C HIS A 316 11.15 -28.40 15.24
N GLY A 317 11.52 -29.29 14.31
CA GLY A 317 10.59 -30.14 13.56
C GLY A 317 10.06 -29.54 12.25
N SER A 318 10.58 -28.40 11.79
CA SER A 318 10.23 -27.87 10.46
C SER A 318 10.99 -28.61 9.36
N SER A 319 10.38 -28.78 8.18
CA SER A 319 11.10 -29.22 6.98
C SER A 319 12.14 -28.17 6.57
N PRO A 320 13.29 -28.57 5.99
CA PRO A 320 14.25 -27.62 5.44
C PRO A 320 13.65 -26.67 4.39
N PHE A 321 14.03 -25.40 4.45
CA PHE A 321 13.55 -24.34 3.56
C PHE A 321 14.67 -23.36 3.21
N LYS A 322 14.40 -22.45 2.27
CA LYS A 322 15.30 -21.39 1.84
C LYS A 322 14.87 -20.04 2.37
N VAL A 323 15.87 -19.20 2.66
CA VAL A 323 15.70 -17.76 2.91
C VAL A 323 16.32 -17.01 1.74
N ALA A 324 15.59 -16.08 1.14
CA ALA A 324 16.05 -15.26 0.02
C ALA A 324 16.44 -13.87 0.50
N TRP A 325 17.63 -13.40 0.13
CA TRP A 325 18.03 -12.01 0.38
C TRP A 325 17.83 -11.16 -0.87
N TYR A 326 17.20 -10.01 -0.70
CA TYR A 326 17.02 -8.99 -1.72
C TYR A 326 17.88 -7.78 -1.34
N LYS A 327 18.85 -7.46 -2.20
CA LYS A 327 19.74 -6.32 -2.01
C LYS A 327 18.97 -5.03 -2.25
N SER A 328 18.87 -4.17 -1.23
CA SER A 328 18.10 -2.93 -1.29
C SER A 328 18.53 -1.93 -0.22
N ASP A 329 18.39 -0.62 -0.46
CA ASP A 329 18.50 0.39 0.61
C ASP A 329 17.24 0.44 1.50
N THR A 330 17.19 1.31 2.52
CA THR A 330 16.02 1.45 3.41
C THR A 330 14.73 1.75 2.65
N THR A 331 14.78 2.71 1.72
CA THR A 331 13.62 3.14 0.93
C THR A 331 13.14 2.03 0.02
N GLU A 332 14.07 1.40 -0.71
CA GLU A 332 13.80 0.26 -1.56
C GLU A 332 13.24 -0.92 -0.77
N SER A 333 13.79 -1.21 0.41
CA SER A 333 13.35 -2.33 1.24
C SER A 333 11.91 -2.16 1.75
N ILE A 334 11.55 -0.94 2.18
CA ILE A 334 10.17 -0.61 2.57
C ILE A 334 9.25 -0.69 1.34
N ASN A 335 9.70 -0.24 0.17
CA ASN A 335 8.94 -0.39 -1.07
C ASN A 335 8.80 -1.87 -1.48
N TYR A 336 9.81 -2.70 -1.30
CA TYR A 336 9.75 -4.13 -1.56
C TYR A 336 8.74 -4.81 -0.63
N MET A 337 8.69 -4.43 0.64
CA MET A 337 7.70 -4.93 1.60
C MET A 337 6.28 -4.48 1.22
N LYS A 338 6.10 -3.18 0.94
CA LYS A 338 4.84 -2.61 0.43
C LYS A 338 4.34 -3.37 -0.81
N ASN A 339 5.27 -3.83 -1.63
CA ASN A 339 4.98 -4.52 -2.87
C ASN A 339 4.89 -6.06 -2.76
N GLY A 340 5.08 -6.63 -1.56
CA GLY A 340 5.08 -8.07 -1.34
C GLY A 340 6.28 -8.81 -1.96
N THR A 341 7.33 -8.07 -2.36
CA THR A 341 8.59 -8.63 -2.85
C THR A 341 9.34 -9.32 -1.70
N VAL A 342 9.34 -8.71 -0.50
CA VAL A 342 9.97 -9.25 0.71
C VAL A 342 8.97 -9.36 1.85
N ASP A 343 9.21 -10.31 2.76
CA ASP A 343 8.38 -10.60 3.92
C ASP A 343 8.83 -9.80 5.16
N ALA A 344 10.13 -9.49 5.21
CA ALA A 344 10.75 -8.67 6.25
C ALA A 344 11.83 -7.77 5.63
N CYS A 345 12.19 -6.69 6.31
CA CYS A 345 13.37 -5.91 5.94
C CYS A 345 14.11 -5.38 7.16
N ILE A 346 15.43 -5.29 7.05
CA ILE A 346 16.28 -4.65 8.06
C ILE A 346 16.64 -3.25 7.57
N THR A 347 16.20 -2.24 8.29
CA THR A 347 16.35 -0.82 7.97
C THR A 347 17.15 -0.09 9.06
N TYR A 348 17.53 1.16 8.77
CA TYR A 348 18.44 1.95 9.61
C TYR A 348 17.92 3.38 9.84
N ASN A 349 16.60 3.59 9.81
CA ASN A 349 16.02 4.93 9.93
C ASN A 349 14.67 4.88 10.64
N ALA A 350 14.65 5.33 11.90
CA ALA A 350 13.48 5.31 12.76
C ALA A 350 12.27 6.06 12.19
N ALA A 351 12.49 7.19 11.50
CA ALA A 351 11.39 7.96 10.90
C ALA A 351 10.74 7.21 9.73
N ALA A 352 11.54 6.58 8.87
CA ALA A 352 11.05 5.74 7.77
C ALA A 352 10.35 4.48 8.28
N GLU A 353 10.88 3.87 9.35
CA GLU A 353 10.28 2.73 10.04
C GLU A 353 8.90 3.07 10.61
N GLN A 354 8.80 4.17 11.35
CA GLN A 354 7.53 4.63 11.91
C GLN A 354 6.53 4.96 10.79
N LEU A 355 6.97 5.62 9.72
CA LEU A 355 6.11 5.92 8.58
C LEU A 355 5.60 4.64 7.90
N ALA A 356 6.43 3.60 7.77
CA ALA A 356 6.02 2.31 7.22
C ALA A 356 4.96 1.63 8.10
N ILE A 357 5.08 1.73 9.43
CA ILE A 357 4.09 1.22 10.38
C ILE A 357 2.78 2.02 10.28
N ASP A 358 2.85 3.35 10.30
CA ASP A 358 1.68 4.24 10.23
C ASP A 358 0.89 4.06 8.92
N GLN A 359 1.58 3.71 7.84
CA GLN A 359 1.00 3.40 6.53
C GLN A 359 0.52 1.95 6.39
N ASN A 360 0.63 1.12 7.43
CA ASN A 360 0.35 -0.32 7.42
C ASN A 360 1.12 -1.08 6.33
N ILE A 361 2.33 -0.63 6.01
CA ILE A 361 3.28 -1.36 5.16
C ILE A 361 3.96 -2.45 5.97
N ALA A 362 4.34 -2.13 7.21
CA ALA A 362 4.90 -3.05 8.19
C ALA A 362 3.96 -3.20 9.40
N GLY A 363 4.02 -4.35 10.06
CA GLY A 363 3.36 -4.58 11.34
C GLY A 363 4.03 -3.83 12.48
N ASN A 364 3.30 -3.69 13.59
CA ASN A 364 3.76 -3.06 14.84
C ASN A 364 3.99 -4.16 15.90
N PRO A 365 5.15 -4.21 16.59
CA PRO A 365 6.26 -3.24 16.57
C PRO A 365 7.32 -3.52 15.49
N SER A 366 8.22 -2.56 15.30
CA SER A 366 9.55 -2.83 14.76
C SER A 366 10.41 -3.53 15.82
N TYR A 367 11.36 -4.35 15.41
CA TYR A 367 12.21 -5.13 16.32
C TYR A 367 13.64 -4.61 16.25
N TYR A 368 14.21 -4.15 17.37
CA TYR A 368 15.61 -3.72 17.41
C TYR A 368 16.50 -4.94 17.17
N ALA A 369 17.14 -5.00 16.01
CA ALA A 369 17.88 -6.18 15.55
C ALA A 369 19.32 -6.17 16.05
N PHE A 370 20.04 -5.08 15.82
CA PHE A 370 21.44 -4.91 16.19
C PHE A 370 21.86 -3.44 16.08
N ARG A 371 23.06 -3.13 16.57
CA ARG A 371 23.69 -1.82 16.45
C ARG A 371 24.90 -1.91 15.52
N GLU A 372 24.94 -1.01 14.56
CA GLU A 372 26.09 -0.74 13.68
C GLU A 372 26.58 0.69 13.95
N HIS A 373 27.77 1.04 13.46
CA HIS A 373 28.42 2.31 13.79
C HIS A 373 28.93 3.00 12.53
N PHE A 374 28.54 4.26 12.36
CA PHE A 374 29.13 5.12 11.35
C PHE A 374 30.57 5.51 11.74
N LEU A 375 31.37 5.73 10.71
CA LEU A 375 32.75 6.20 10.79
C LEU A 375 32.89 7.47 9.97
N LEU A 376 33.50 8.50 10.55
CA LEU A 376 34.12 9.56 9.76
C LEU A 376 35.54 9.14 9.40
N VAL A 377 35.81 9.03 8.11
CA VAL A 377 37.08 8.56 7.58
C VAL A 377 37.64 9.55 6.56
N GLY A 378 38.95 9.48 6.31
CA GLY A 378 39.58 10.33 5.30
C GLY A 378 41.06 10.01 5.07
N PRO A 379 41.77 10.83 4.26
CA PRO A 379 43.17 10.58 3.92
C PRO A 379 44.08 10.68 5.16
N PRO A 380 45.13 9.86 5.27
CA PRO A 380 46.10 9.93 6.38
C PRO A 380 46.86 11.25 6.49
N SER A 381 46.94 12.02 5.40
CA SER A 381 47.59 13.34 5.40
C SER A 381 46.81 14.41 6.18
N ASN A 382 45.58 14.12 6.60
CA ASN A 382 44.71 15.00 7.39
C ASN A 382 44.71 16.48 6.94
N PRO A 383 44.43 16.80 5.67
CA PRO A 383 44.49 18.19 5.18
C PRO A 383 43.46 19.13 5.85
N ALA A 384 42.42 18.58 6.49
CA ALA A 384 41.42 19.33 7.26
C ALA A 384 41.83 19.54 8.72
N LYS A 385 42.95 18.94 9.15
CA LYS A 385 43.51 19.03 10.50
C LYS A 385 42.53 18.61 11.60
N LEU A 386 41.79 17.52 11.36
CA LEU A 386 40.85 16.96 12.32
C LEU A 386 41.57 16.51 13.59
N ASP A 387 41.04 16.86 14.76
CA ASP A 387 41.49 16.37 16.05
C ASP A 387 40.56 15.26 16.55
N SER A 388 41.11 14.13 16.98
CA SER A 388 40.37 13.01 17.54
C SER A 388 39.50 13.36 18.77
N SER A 389 39.83 14.44 19.50
CA SER A 389 39.02 14.92 20.63
C SER A 389 37.71 15.57 20.20
N ASP A 390 37.64 16.09 18.97
CA ASP A 390 36.51 16.85 18.47
C ASP A 390 35.26 15.97 18.30
N SER A 391 34.09 16.55 18.48
CA SER A 391 32.81 15.98 18.03
C SER A 391 32.80 15.80 16.50
N VAL A 392 31.93 14.95 15.98
CA VAL A 392 31.82 14.77 14.53
C VAL A 392 31.36 16.06 13.85
N GLU A 393 30.52 16.86 14.50
CA GLU A 393 30.07 18.15 14.03
C GLU A 393 31.24 19.16 13.91
N GLU A 394 32.13 19.24 14.90
CA GLU A 394 33.34 20.08 14.86
C GLU A 394 34.31 19.62 13.76
N MET A 395 34.45 18.31 13.55
CA MET A 395 35.25 17.77 12.46
C MET A 395 34.68 18.16 11.08
N LEU A 396 33.36 18.09 10.90
CA LEU A 396 32.70 18.53 9.66
C LEU A 396 32.84 20.03 9.44
N GLN A 397 32.75 20.87 10.49
CA GLN A 397 33.04 22.30 10.40
C GLN A 397 34.48 22.59 9.97
N SER A 398 35.44 21.77 10.40
CA SER A 398 36.84 21.88 10.00
C SER A 398 37.03 21.50 8.53
N ILE A 399 36.40 20.42 8.07
CA ILE A 399 36.37 20.05 6.64
C ILE A 399 35.80 21.19 5.80
N TYR A 400 34.63 21.71 6.18
CA TYR A 400 33.97 22.82 5.52
C TYR A 400 34.88 24.05 5.42
N SER A 401 35.42 24.50 6.55
CA SER A 401 36.21 25.74 6.63
C SER A 401 37.47 25.68 5.76
N ILE A 402 38.13 24.52 5.71
CA ILE A 402 39.33 24.31 4.90
C ILE A 402 38.99 24.19 3.41
N ALA A 403 37.88 23.53 3.08
CA ALA A 403 37.44 23.37 1.70
C ALA A 403 37.01 24.71 1.08
N GLU A 404 36.24 25.52 1.82
CA GLU A 404 35.85 26.88 1.40
C GLU A 404 37.04 27.84 1.28
N SER A 405 38.16 27.58 1.96
CA SER A 405 39.40 28.36 1.79
C SER A 405 40.12 28.10 0.45
N GLY A 406 39.55 27.29 -0.44
CA GLY A 406 40.11 26.95 -1.75
C GLY A 406 41.21 25.88 -1.72
N LYS A 407 41.43 25.22 -0.58
CA LYS A 407 42.35 24.07 -0.50
C LYS A 407 41.68 22.82 -1.08
N ASN A 408 42.50 21.89 -1.59
CA ASN A 408 42.01 20.62 -2.13
C ASN A 408 41.60 19.65 -1.00
N VAL A 409 40.52 19.99 -0.30
CA VAL A 409 39.81 19.14 0.67
C VAL A 409 38.42 18.90 0.13
N LYS A 410 38.00 17.64 0.10
CA LYS A 410 36.70 17.23 -0.40
C LYS A 410 36.04 16.23 0.53
N PHE A 411 34.72 16.21 0.47
CA PHE A 411 33.87 15.24 1.16
C PHE A 411 33.07 14.47 0.12
N LEU A 412 33.25 13.14 0.07
CA LEU A 412 32.50 12.26 -0.81
C LEU A 412 31.17 11.89 -0.15
N SER A 413 30.08 12.28 -0.80
CA SER A 413 28.71 11.92 -0.49
C SER A 413 28.22 10.85 -1.44
N ARG A 414 27.54 9.83 -0.93
CA ARG A 414 26.88 8.85 -1.80
C ARG A 414 25.70 9.45 -2.56
N PHE A 415 25.06 10.48 -2.03
CA PHE A 415 23.97 11.22 -2.69
C PHE A 415 22.86 10.33 -3.31
N ASP A 416 22.58 9.21 -2.67
CA ASP A 416 21.76 8.12 -3.19
C ASP A 416 20.54 7.81 -2.29
N LYS A 417 20.23 8.67 -1.32
CA LYS A 417 19.14 8.49 -0.33
C LYS A 417 19.32 7.27 0.60
N SER A 418 20.50 6.66 0.63
CA SER A 418 20.83 5.62 1.60
C SER A 418 20.88 6.14 3.04
N ALA A 419 20.91 5.24 4.03
CA ALA A 419 21.09 5.62 5.43
C ALA A 419 22.35 6.45 5.67
N THR A 420 23.45 6.15 4.97
CA THR A 420 24.69 6.96 5.00
C THR A 420 24.45 8.37 4.48
N ASN A 421 23.75 8.50 3.34
CA ASN A 421 23.44 9.81 2.78
C ASN A 421 22.49 10.62 3.66
N ILE A 422 21.48 9.97 4.26
CA ILE A 422 20.60 10.64 5.23
C ILE A 422 21.42 11.14 6.43
N LYS A 423 22.27 10.27 7.00
CA LYS A 423 23.07 10.64 8.18
C LYS A 423 24.06 11.76 7.89
N GLU A 424 24.82 11.69 6.80
CA GLU A 424 25.76 12.78 6.48
C GLU A 424 25.02 14.10 6.22
N SER A 425 23.85 14.07 5.56
CA SER A 425 23.03 15.26 5.36
C SER A 425 22.51 15.83 6.68
N GLU A 426 22.05 14.99 7.61
CA GLU A 426 21.66 15.41 8.96
C GLU A 426 22.83 16.07 9.70
N LEU A 427 24.03 15.48 9.63
CA LEU A 427 25.22 16.03 10.28
C LEU A 427 25.66 17.38 9.67
N TRP A 428 25.61 17.52 8.35
CA TRP A 428 25.89 18.81 7.68
C TRP A 428 24.89 19.89 8.10
N LEU A 429 23.59 19.57 8.15
CA LEU A 429 22.58 20.53 8.58
C LEU A 429 22.78 20.97 10.03
N LYS A 430 23.24 20.09 10.92
CA LYS A 430 23.61 20.44 12.30
C LYS A 430 24.76 21.44 12.40
N THR A 431 25.65 21.49 11.40
CA THR A 431 26.72 22.51 11.34
C THR A 431 26.27 23.81 10.67
N GLY A 432 24.98 23.93 10.33
CA GLY A 432 24.42 25.07 9.62
C GLY A 432 24.77 25.10 8.12
N GLN A 433 25.25 23.98 7.57
CA GLN A 433 25.68 23.87 6.18
C GLN A 433 24.74 22.99 5.37
N ALA A 434 24.53 23.36 4.10
CA ALA A 434 23.81 22.54 3.12
C ALA A 434 24.62 22.50 1.81
N PRO A 435 25.68 21.68 1.73
CA PRO A 435 26.61 21.71 0.59
C PRO A 435 25.97 21.41 -0.78
N TRP A 436 24.78 20.80 -0.79
CA TRP A 436 23.98 20.47 -1.96
C TRP A 436 22.95 21.54 -2.36
N ALA A 437 22.88 22.69 -1.66
CA ALA A 437 21.93 23.75 -1.95
C ALA A 437 22.18 24.43 -3.32
N GLN A 438 21.35 25.44 -3.68
CA GLN A 438 21.30 26.03 -5.04
C GLN A 438 22.67 26.40 -5.63
N THR A 439 23.60 26.90 -4.81
CA THR A 439 25.01 27.03 -5.19
C THR A 439 25.77 25.83 -4.63
N LYS A 440 25.88 24.78 -5.44
CA LYS A 440 26.54 23.53 -5.04
C LYS A 440 28.01 23.79 -4.68
N SER A 441 28.42 23.33 -3.51
CA SER A 441 29.81 23.37 -3.05
C SER A 441 30.67 22.44 -3.90
N SER A 442 31.72 22.96 -4.54
CA SER A 442 32.60 22.17 -5.42
C SER A 442 33.42 21.09 -4.69
N TRP A 443 33.55 21.21 -3.37
CA TRP A 443 34.21 20.24 -2.51
C TRP A 443 33.29 19.13 -2.01
N TYR A 444 31.98 19.24 -2.22
CA TYR A 444 31.01 18.20 -1.93
C TYR A 444 30.84 17.29 -3.15
N HIS A 445 31.56 16.18 -3.13
CA HIS A 445 31.65 15.26 -4.26
C HIS A 445 30.53 14.22 -4.19
N GLU A 446 29.54 14.35 -5.06
CA GLU A 446 28.45 13.38 -5.20
C GLU A 446 28.90 12.17 -6.02
N ASN A 447 28.85 10.98 -5.43
CA ASN A 447 29.24 9.72 -6.04
C ASN A 447 28.24 8.61 -5.67
N ALA A 448 27.21 8.43 -6.51
CA ALA A 448 26.11 7.48 -6.32
C ALA A 448 26.52 6.02 -6.56
N GLU A 449 27.37 5.52 -5.66
CA GLU A 449 27.85 4.14 -5.64
C GLU A 449 27.45 3.41 -4.35
N TYR A 450 27.48 2.07 -4.40
CA TYR A 450 27.31 1.22 -3.22
C TYR A 450 28.46 1.38 -2.21
N PRO A 451 28.27 1.02 -0.92
CA PRO A 451 29.18 1.39 0.16
C PRO A 451 30.67 1.06 -0.08
N ILE A 452 30.98 -0.16 -0.54
CA ILE A 452 32.36 -0.62 -0.80
C ILE A 452 33.03 0.21 -1.90
N GLN A 453 32.30 0.48 -2.99
CA GLN A 453 32.78 1.26 -4.12
C GLN A 453 32.98 2.73 -3.71
N ALA A 454 32.02 3.33 -3.02
CA ALA A 454 32.12 4.72 -2.54
C ALA A 454 33.32 4.91 -1.61
N LEU A 455 33.54 4.00 -0.65
CA LEU A 455 34.70 4.05 0.25
C LEU A 455 36.01 3.88 -0.52
N THR A 456 36.06 2.94 -1.48
CA THR A 456 37.25 2.74 -2.33
C THR A 456 37.56 3.98 -3.16
N THR A 457 36.54 4.65 -3.70
CA THR A 457 36.64 5.90 -4.45
C THR A 457 37.16 7.03 -3.56
N ALA A 458 36.61 7.21 -2.36
CA ALA A 458 37.09 8.21 -1.40
C ALA A 458 38.58 8.01 -1.07
N VAL A 459 39.01 6.76 -0.85
CA VAL A 459 40.43 6.43 -0.61
C VAL A 459 41.30 6.75 -1.82
N LYS A 460 40.86 6.38 -3.03
CA LYS A 460 41.60 6.62 -4.26
C LYS A 460 41.80 8.12 -4.53
N LEU A 461 40.80 8.92 -4.19
CA LEU A 461 40.79 10.38 -4.41
C LEU A 461 41.35 11.17 -3.23
N GLY A 462 41.59 10.53 -2.08
CA GLY A 462 42.08 11.18 -0.86
C GLY A 462 41.04 12.12 -0.23
N GLU A 463 39.78 11.71 -0.23
CA GLU A 463 38.64 12.50 0.25
C GLU A 463 38.15 12.00 1.61
N TYR A 464 37.51 12.89 2.39
CA TYR A 464 36.76 12.49 3.58
C TYR A 464 35.43 11.88 3.16
N THR A 465 34.88 10.97 3.95
CA THR A 465 33.53 10.46 3.73
C THR A 465 32.96 9.89 5.02
N LEU A 466 31.63 9.75 5.09
CA LEU A 466 30.98 8.95 6.10
C LEU A 466 30.83 7.51 5.56
N THR A 467 31.25 6.52 6.33
CA THR A 467 31.06 5.09 6.02
C THR A 467 30.58 4.35 7.26
N ASP A 468 30.43 3.03 7.21
CA ASP A 468 30.05 2.18 8.35
C ASP A 468 31.12 1.12 8.63
N TRP A 469 31.13 0.59 9.86
CA TRP A 469 32.16 -0.35 10.30
C TRP A 469 32.12 -1.68 9.53
N GLY A 470 30.93 -2.20 9.22
CA GLY A 470 30.77 -3.34 8.31
C GLY A 470 31.40 -3.13 6.93
N THR A 471 31.17 -1.97 6.32
CA THR A 471 31.78 -1.58 5.03
C THR A 471 33.29 -1.43 5.14
N TYR A 472 33.79 -0.78 6.19
CA TYR A 472 35.23 -0.64 6.46
C TYR A 472 35.93 -2.01 6.57
N LEU A 473 35.30 -2.98 7.25
CA LEU A 473 35.83 -4.34 7.34
C LEU A 473 35.67 -5.15 6.04
N SER A 474 34.86 -4.69 5.09
CA SER A 474 34.59 -5.38 3.82
C SER A 474 35.46 -4.91 2.64
N VAL A 475 36.09 -3.75 2.72
CA VAL A 475 37.07 -3.33 1.70
C VAL A 475 38.40 -4.08 1.87
N THR A 476 39.22 -4.11 0.82
CA THR A 476 40.48 -4.86 0.86
C THR A 476 41.47 -4.28 1.88
N PRO A 477 42.41 -5.09 2.41
CA PRO A 477 43.45 -4.60 3.32
C PRO A 477 44.27 -3.42 2.76
N GLU A 478 44.46 -3.35 1.43
CA GLU A 478 45.16 -2.26 0.75
C GLU A 478 44.40 -0.94 0.82
N VAL A 479 43.06 -0.99 0.73
CA VAL A 479 42.19 0.18 0.92
C VAL A 479 42.25 0.64 2.36
N ARG A 480 42.11 -0.28 3.33
CA ARG A 480 42.16 0.05 4.77
C ARG A 480 43.47 0.71 5.20
N LYS A 481 44.61 0.30 4.62
CA LYS A 481 45.93 0.90 4.90
C LYS A 481 46.08 2.34 4.40
N LYS A 482 45.20 2.79 3.50
CA LYS A 482 45.26 4.11 2.87
C LYS A 482 44.22 5.09 3.40
N ILE A 483 43.54 4.75 4.49
CA ILE A 483 42.50 5.58 5.09
C ILE A 483 42.64 5.61 6.61
N THR A 484 42.36 6.76 7.20
CA THR A 484 42.34 6.96 8.64
C THR A 484 40.91 7.06 9.13
N ILE A 485 40.59 6.38 10.24
CA ILE A 485 39.34 6.59 10.98
C ILE A 485 39.57 7.76 11.94
N TYR A 486 38.82 8.85 11.74
CA TYR A 486 38.88 10.03 12.60
C TYR A 486 37.87 9.96 13.74
N LYS A 487 36.69 9.39 13.48
CA LYS A 487 35.67 9.14 14.51
C LYS A 487 34.97 7.82 14.21
N LYS A 488 34.67 7.05 15.26
CA LYS A 488 33.84 5.85 15.23
C LYS A 488 32.71 6.03 16.23
N GLY A 489 31.48 5.72 15.82
CA GLY A 489 30.32 5.72 16.72
C GLY A 489 30.44 4.68 17.83
N THR A 490 29.73 4.96 18.92
CA THR A 490 29.62 4.11 20.12
C THR A 490 28.20 3.58 20.27
N ASP A 491 28.00 2.70 21.26
CA ASP A 491 26.69 2.13 21.60
C ASP A 491 25.82 3.05 22.47
N LYS A 492 26.26 4.28 22.76
CA LYS A 492 25.46 5.25 23.52
C LYS A 492 24.32 5.77 22.66
N GLU A 493 23.12 5.83 23.22
CA GLU A 493 21.90 6.25 22.50
C GLU A 493 21.98 7.69 21.96
N ASP A 494 22.73 8.56 22.62
CA ASP A 494 22.94 9.95 22.22
C ASP A 494 24.10 10.15 21.23
N ASP A 495 24.81 9.08 20.86
CA ASP A 495 25.90 9.16 19.89
C ASP A 495 25.35 9.40 18.47
N PRO A 496 25.70 10.53 17.81
CA PRO A 496 25.21 10.84 16.48
C PRO A 496 25.71 9.86 15.41
N LEU A 497 26.72 9.03 15.69
CA LEU A 497 27.25 8.02 14.79
C LEU A 497 26.77 6.59 15.12
N LEU A 498 25.88 6.42 16.12
CA LEU A 498 25.14 5.17 16.28
C LEU A 498 24.20 4.97 15.08
N MET A 499 24.20 3.74 14.54
CA MET A 499 23.27 3.29 13.49
C MET A 499 22.43 2.11 14.00
N PRO A 500 21.28 2.39 14.65
CA PRO A 500 20.31 1.37 15.03
C PRO A 500 19.79 0.64 13.80
N ALA A 501 19.76 -0.70 13.84
CA ALA A 501 19.12 -1.50 12.82
C ALA A 501 17.84 -2.12 13.38
N HIS A 502 16.71 -1.90 12.71
CA HIS A 502 15.43 -2.52 13.07
C HIS A 502 14.96 -3.46 11.98
N LEU A 503 14.36 -4.58 12.39
CA LEU A 503 13.60 -5.47 11.54
C LEU A 503 12.15 -4.99 11.49
N LEU A 504 11.67 -4.69 10.28
CA LEU A 504 10.26 -4.53 9.95
C LEU A 504 9.72 -5.86 9.42
N VAL A 505 8.47 -6.18 9.75
CA VAL A 505 7.83 -7.46 9.43
C VAL A 505 6.48 -7.21 8.75
N SER A 506 6.20 -7.89 7.64
CA SER A 506 4.87 -7.88 7.05
C SER A 506 3.87 -8.64 7.94
N ASP A 507 2.69 -8.06 8.17
CA ASP A 507 1.65 -8.72 8.98
C ASP A 507 1.12 -10.01 8.35
N GLU A 508 1.27 -10.14 7.03
CA GLU A 508 0.82 -11.26 6.21
C GLU A 508 1.80 -12.45 6.22
N SER A 509 2.97 -12.33 6.86
CA SER A 509 4.01 -13.37 6.87
C SER A 509 4.24 -13.95 8.26
N PRO A 510 3.62 -15.11 8.59
CA PRO A 510 3.84 -15.80 9.85
C PRO A 510 5.30 -16.15 10.11
N VAL A 511 6.03 -16.61 9.09
CA VAL A 511 7.44 -17.00 9.24
C VAL A 511 8.36 -15.80 9.47
N ALA A 512 8.02 -14.62 8.95
CA ALA A 512 8.74 -13.40 9.27
C ALA A 512 8.53 -12.97 10.73
N LYS A 513 7.34 -13.20 11.30
CA LYS A 513 7.06 -12.98 12.73
C LYS A 513 7.87 -13.95 13.61
N GLU A 514 7.95 -15.21 13.21
CA GLU A 514 8.81 -16.20 13.89
C GLU A 514 10.29 -15.82 13.80
N PHE A 515 10.76 -15.37 12.63
CA PHE A 515 12.13 -14.88 12.45
C PHE A 515 12.41 -13.67 13.35
N ALA A 516 11.46 -12.73 13.47
CA ALA A 516 11.60 -11.57 14.33
C ALA A 516 11.73 -11.94 15.82
N GLN A 517 10.89 -12.86 16.29
CA GLN A 517 10.96 -13.38 17.66
C GLN A 517 12.29 -14.10 17.93
N TRP A 518 12.75 -14.91 16.97
CA TRP A 518 14.04 -15.57 17.06
C TRP A 518 15.21 -14.57 17.00
N LEU A 519 15.15 -13.56 16.14
CA LEU A 519 16.23 -12.57 15.97
C LEU A 519 16.52 -11.81 17.27
N VAL A 520 15.48 -11.46 18.02
CA VAL A 520 15.61 -10.75 19.31
C VAL A 520 15.81 -11.70 20.51
N SER A 521 15.80 -13.02 20.29
CA SER A 521 16.09 -14.01 21.33
C SER A 521 17.59 -14.10 21.64
N PRO A 522 18.00 -14.71 22.77
CA PRO A 522 19.41 -14.96 23.06
C PRO A 522 20.15 -15.70 21.94
N GLU A 523 19.51 -16.68 21.30
CA GLU A 523 20.08 -17.46 20.20
C GLU A 523 20.31 -16.61 18.95
N GLY A 524 19.36 -15.76 18.57
CA GLY A 524 19.50 -14.84 17.44
C GLY A 524 20.56 -13.76 17.70
N GLN A 525 20.54 -13.18 18.90
CA GLN A 525 21.53 -12.19 19.31
C GLN A 525 22.94 -12.76 19.46
N ALA A 526 23.09 -14.06 19.78
CA ALA A 526 24.38 -14.74 19.76
C ALA A 526 24.98 -14.80 18.34
N VAL A 527 24.16 -14.91 17.29
CA VAL A 527 24.62 -14.84 15.89
C VAL A 527 25.13 -13.43 15.58
N VAL A 528 24.37 -12.40 15.97
CA VAL A 528 24.76 -10.98 15.77
C VAL A 528 26.10 -10.68 16.46
N THR A 529 26.19 -10.94 17.76
CA THR A 529 27.38 -10.62 18.57
C THR A 529 28.59 -11.50 18.24
N GLY A 530 28.35 -12.73 17.76
CA GLY A 530 29.38 -13.64 17.27
C GLY A 530 29.85 -13.35 15.84
N PHE A 531 29.17 -12.47 15.10
CA PHE A 531 29.49 -12.19 13.70
C PHE A 531 30.78 -11.39 13.57
N LYS A 532 31.76 -11.96 12.87
CA LYS A 532 33.11 -11.40 12.75
C LYS A 532 33.58 -11.29 11.31
N LYS A 533 34.34 -10.24 11.02
CA LYS A 533 35.18 -10.11 9.83
C LYS A 533 36.61 -9.79 10.26
N ASP A 534 37.58 -10.50 9.70
CA ASP A 534 38.99 -10.37 10.09
C ASP A 534 39.19 -10.43 11.62
N GLU A 535 38.50 -11.39 12.26
CA GLU A 535 38.46 -11.62 13.72
C GLU A 535 37.81 -10.50 14.56
N GLN A 536 37.37 -9.42 13.93
CA GLN A 536 36.72 -8.29 14.59
C GLN A 536 35.21 -8.43 14.57
N GLN A 537 34.58 -8.20 15.72
CA GLN A 537 33.13 -8.13 15.82
C GLN A 537 32.61 -6.95 14.99
N VAL A 538 31.62 -7.22 14.15
CA VAL A 538 31.05 -6.21 13.25
C VAL A 538 29.90 -5.48 13.93
N TYR A 539 28.98 -6.21 14.56
CA TYR A 539 27.76 -5.63 15.11
C TYR A 539 27.68 -5.81 16.62
N SER A 540 27.17 -4.81 17.32
CA SER A 540 26.75 -4.94 18.72
C SER A 540 25.32 -5.49 18.77
N GLY A 541 25.00 -6.27 19.82
CA GLY A 541 23.63 -6.76 20.04
C GLY A 541 22.64 -5.62 20.28
N ALA A 542 21.35 -5.90 20.17
CA ALA A 542 20.29 -4.97 20.57
C ALA A 542 20.41 -4.59 22.07
N PRO A 543 19.85 -3.43 22.50
CA PRO A 543 19.93 -2.95 23.88
C PRO A 543 19.33 -3.88 24.93
#